data_AF-A0A957LMD6-F1
#
_entry.id   AF-A0A957LMD6-F1
#
_cell.length_a   1.000
_cell.length_b   1.000
_cell.length_c   1.000
_cell.angle_alpha   90.00
_cell.angle_beta   90.00
_cell.angle_gamma   90.00
#
_symmetry.space_group_name_H-M   'P 1'
#
loop_
_entity.id
_entity.type
_entity.pdbx_description
1 polymer ?
#
loop_
_entity_poly.entity_id
_entity_poly.type
_entity_poly.pdbx_seq_one_letter_code
_entity_poly.pdbx_strand_id
1 'polypeptide(L)'
;MTTKLSSRRRPARRLSETLKNFWLDIAIFVAFVIDWNLRLIGLTIHEWLGIALGALLLYHLLMHWNWIVAVGRRLISRLPALERIKALVDILFFVNMVLLIASGLWISEVAMRQIGITAEPGVLWRRLHTLSADWALWLLGLHLALNWRWITNAARRYLWQPLTRPFATRTIQPKESLQ
;
A
#
# COMPACT_ATOMS: atom_id res chain seq x y z
N MET A 1 -25.69 -18.87 43.76
CA MET A 1 -25.84 -18.74 42.29
C MET A 1 -24.63 -17.96 41.78
N THR A 2 -23.57 -18.63 41.33
CA THR A 2 -22.29 -17.99 40.96
C THR A 2 -22.18 -17.88 39.43
N THR A 3 -22.23 -16.66 38.92
CA THR A 3 -22.19 -16.35 37.50
C THR A 3 -20.75 -16.49 36.98
N LYS A 4 -20.48 -17.53 36.18
CA LYS A 4 -19.22 -17.71 35.45
C LYS A 4 -19.08 -16.62 34.38
N LEU A 5 -18.18 -15.66 34.59
CA LEU A 5 -17.78 -14.68 33.58
C LEU A 5 -16.98 -15.39 32.47
N SER A 6 -17.60 -15.60 31.32
CA SER A 6 -16.91 -16.13 30.13
C SER A 6 -15.90 -15.10 29.61
N SER A 7 -14.61 -15.38 29.76
CA SER A 7 -13.55 -14.55 29.19
C SER A 7 -13.50 -14.75 27.67
N ARG A 8 -14.16 -13.87 26.92
CA ARG A 8 -14.13 -13.89 25.45
C ARG A 8 -12.74 -13.43 24.99
N ARG A 9 -11.80 -14.37 24.79
CA ARG A 9 -10.48 -14.09 24.19
C ARG A 9 -10.70 -13.49 22.80
N ARG A 10 -10.27 -12.24 22.59
CA ARG A 10 -10.25 -11.62 21.25
C ARG A 10 -9.20 -12.34 20.38
N PRO A 11 -9.50 -12.66 19.11
CA PRO A 11 -8.61 -13.48 18.29
C PRO A 11 -7.35 -12.71 17.86
N ALA A 12 -6.18 -13.24 18.22
CA ALA A 12 -4.87 -12.68 17.89
C ALA A 12 -4.59 -12.56 16.37
N ARG A 13 -5.33 -13.31 15.52
CA ARG A 13 -5.14 -13.36 14.05
C ARG A 13 -5.33 -12.03 13.31
N ARG A 14 -6.11 -11.07 13.82
CA ARG A 14 -6.39 -9.81 13.08
C ARG A 14 -5.22 -8.82 13.10
N LEU A 15 -4.38 -8.84 14.14
CA LEU A 15 -3.26 -7.91 14.28
C LEU A 15 -2.11 -8.23 13.31
N SER A 16 -1.82 -9.52 13.09
CA SER A 16 -0.75 -9.93 12.17
C SER A 16 -1.03 -9.51 10.72
N GLU A 17 -2.28 -9.64 10.26
CA GLU A 17 -2.64 -9.28 8.89
C GLU A 17 -2.59 -7.77 8.65
N THR A 18 -3.09 -6.95 9.59
CA THR A 18 -2.97 -5.48 9.46
C THR A 18 -1.52 -5.03 9.48
N LEU A 19 -0.66 -5.68 10.28
CA LEU A 19 0.77 -5.38 10.31
C LEU A 19 1.46 -5.76 8.99
N LYS A 20 1.14 -6.94 8.43
CA LYS A 20 1.66 -7.36 7.12
C LYS A 20 1.28 -6.37 6.02
N ASN A 21 0.02 -5.96 5.97
CA ASN A 21 -0.46 -4.98 4.97
C ASN A 21 0.25 -3.64 5.14
N PHE A 22 0.41 -3.17 6.37
CA PHE A 22 1.12 -1.93 6.65
C PHE A 22 2.59 -1.97 6.18
N TRP A 23 3.31 -3.07 6.41
CA TRP A 23 4.67 -3.24 5.92
C TRP A 23 4.73 -3.38 4.39
N LEU A 24 3.75 -4.05 3.79
CA LEU A 24 3.61 -4.13 2.34
C LEU A 24 3.45 -2.73 1.72
N ASP A 25 2.60 -1.89 2.32
CA ASP A 25 2.36 -0.51 1.87
C ASP A 25 3.64 0.33 1.96
N ILE A 26 4.40 0.20 3.06
CA ILE A 26 5.70 0.86 3.22
C ILE A 26 6.69 0.40 2.15
N ALA A 27 6.79 -0.92 1.91
CA ALA A 27 7.70 -1.47 0.93
C ALA A 27 7.38 -0.98 -0.49
N ILE A 28 6.09 -0.97 -0.87
CA ILE A 28 5.62 -0.44 -2.14
C ILE A 28 5.95 1.05 -2.27
N PHE A 29 5.68 1.84 -1.22
CA PHE A 29 5.94 3.27 -1.22
C PHE A 29 7.44 3.59 -1.41
N VAL A 30 8.31 2.93 -0.64
CA VAL A 30 9.76 3.13 -0.74
C VAL A 30 10.28 2.70 -2.11
N ALA A 31 9.87 1.53 -2.59
CA ALA A 31 10.27 1.03 -3.91
C ALA A 31 9.83 1.99 -5.03
N PHE A 32 8.61 2.51 -4.98
CA PHE A 32 8.10 3.50 -5.94
C PHE A 32 8.91 4.80 -5.93
N VAL A 33 9.26 5.33 -4.75
CA VAL A 33 10.08 6.55 -4.64
C VAL A 33 11.48 6.36 -5.21
N ILE A 34 12.09 5.18 -5.00
CA ILE A 34 13.38 4.84 -5.57
C ILE A 34 13.26 4.73 -7.10
N ASP A 35 12.24 4.02 -7.58
CA ASP A 35 12.01 3.74 -8.99
C ASP A 35 11.71 5.01 -9.82
N TRP A 36 11.07 6.01 -9.20
CA TRP A 36 10.69 7.25 -9.88
C TRP A 36 11.88 8.02 -10.50
N ASN A 37 13.10 7.86 -9.96
CA ASN A 37 14.26 8.58 -10.47
C ASN A 37 15.17 7.71 -11.38
N LEU A 38 14.73 7.55 -12.63
CA LEU A 38 15.48 6.84 -13.69
C LEU A 38 16.94 7.29 -13.82
N ARG A 39 17.22 8.60 -13.68
CA ARG A 39 18.58 9.14 -13.83
C ARG A 39 19.52 8.71 -12.72
N LEU A 40 18.99 8.46 -11.52
CA LEU A 40 19.79 8.04 -10.36
C LEU A 40 20.06 6.52 -10.35
N ILE A 41 19.06 5.70 -10.69
CA ILE A 41 19.18 4.24 -10.61
C ILE A 41 19.63 3.60 -11.94
N GLY A 42 19.48 4.30 -13.06
CA GLY A 42 19.80 3.80 -14.40
C GLY A 42 18.69 2.90 -14.98
N LEU A 43 18.69 2.77 -16.31
CA LEU A 43 17.63 2.09 -17.07
C LEU A 43 17.41 0.64 -16.65
N THR A 44 18.49 -0.15 -16.53
CA THR A 44 18.38 -1.57 -16.19
C THR A 44 17.75 -1.79 -14.82
N ILE A 45 18.16 -1.01 -13.82
CA ILE A 45 17.60 -1.14 -12.46
C ILE A 45 16.14 -0.68 -12.45
N HIS A 46 15.83 0.44 -13.12
CA HIS A 46 14.46 0.94 -13.24
C HIS A 46 13.50 -0.11 -13.85
N GLU A 47 13.90 -0.77 -14.94
CA GLU A 47 13.01 -1.76 -15.57
C GLU A 47 12.77 -2.97 -14.67
N TRP A 48 13.82 -3.54 -14.07
CA TRP A 48 13.67 -4.69 -13.17
C TRP A 48 12.91 -4.34 -11.89
N LEU A 49 13.22 -3.19 -11.30
CA LEU A 49 12.54 -2.70 -10.12
C LEU A 49 11.08 -2.38 -10.43
N GLY A 50 10.80 -1.74 -11.56
CA GLY A 50 9.45 -1.45 -12.06
C GLY A 50 8.63 -2.72 -12.33
N ILE A 51 9.23 -3.79 -12.89
CA ILE A 51 8.58 -5.10 -13.05
C ILE A 51 8.26 -5.71 -11.69
N ALA A 52 9.23 -5.74 -10.76
CA ALA A 52 9.02 -6.26 -9.42
C ALA A 52 7.95 -5.48 -8.66
N LEU A 53 7.97 -4.15 -8.76
CA LEU A 53 6.97 -3.25 -8.19
C LEU A 53 5.59 -3.48 -8.81
N GLY A 54 5.52 -3.66 -10.12
CA GLY A 54 4.29 -4.00 -10.84
C GLY A 54 3.68 -5.30 -10.33
N ALA A 55 4.48 -6.36 -10.16
CA ALA A 55 4.04 -7.63 -9.58
C ALA A 55 3.56 -7.46 -8.12
N LEU A 56 4.29 -6.70 -7.30
CA LEU A 56 3.95 -6.45 -5.91
C LEU A 56 2.64 -5.65 -5.78
N LEU A 57 2.43 -4.67 -6.64
CA LEU A 57 1.19 -3.90 -6.72
C LEU A 57 0.03 -4.79 -7.17
N LEU A 58 0.19 -5.62 -8.21
CA LEU A 58 -0.85 -6.57 -8.61
C LEU A 58 -1.24 -7.50 -7.45
N TYR A 59 -0.25 -8.03 -6.71
CA TYR A 59 -0.52 -8.83 -5.52
C TYR A 59 -1.29 -8.03 -4.45
N HIS A 60 -0.88 -6.80 -4.16
CA HIS A 60 -1.58 -5.92 -3.22
C HIS A 60 -3.04 -5.68 -3.67
N LEU A 61 -3.25 -5.36 -4.95
CA LEU A 61 -4.58 -5.13 -5.54
C LEU A 61 -5.49 -6.36 -5.40
N LEU A 62 -4.97 -7.57 -5.68
CA LEU A 62 -5.72 -8.82 -5.54
C LEU A 62 -6.09 -9.10 -4.08
N MET A 63 -5.16 -8.88 -3.15
CA MET A 63 -5.43 -9.05 -1.72
C MET A 63 -6.47 -8.07 -1.20
N HIS A 64 -6.55 -6.88 -1.81
CA HIS A 64 -7.47 -5.83 -1.42
C HIS A 64 -8.68 -5.68 -2.37
N TRP A 65 -8.97 -6.68 -3.20
CA TRP A 65 -10.04 -6.60 -4.20
C TRP A 65 -11.41 -6.22 -3.63
N ASN A 66 -11.80 -6.85 -2.51
CA ASN A 66 -13.06 -6.55 -1.84
C ASN A 66 -13.13 -5.08 -1.36
N TRP A 67 -12.00 -4.51 -0.95
CA TRP A 67 -11.92 -3.11 -0.56
C TRP A 67 -12.05 -2.19 -1.77
N ILE A 68 -11.42 -2.52 -2.90
CA ILE A 68 -11.53 -1.76 -4.16
C ILE A 68 -13.00 -1.70 -4.62
N VAL A 69 -13.69 -2.84 -4.64
CA VAL A 69 -15.13 -2.90 -4.98
C VAL A 69 -15.96 -2.05 -4.02
N ALA A 70 -15.63 -2.05 -2.73
CA ALA A 70 -16.32 -1.23 -1.74
C ALA A 70 -16.08 0.28 -1.96
N VAL A 71 -14.85 0.69 -2.31
CA VAL A 71 -14.54 2.08 -2.65
C VAL A 71 -15.28 2.52 -3.91
N GLY A 72 -15.35 1.67 -4.94
CA GLY A 72 -16.14 1.93 -6.15
C GLY A 72 -17.62 2.16 -5.84
N ARG A 73 -18.22 1.34 -4.97
CA ARG A 73 -19.62 1.52 -4.53
C ARG A 73 -19.84 2.80 -3.72
N ARG A 74 -18.84 3.25 -2.96
CA ARG A 74 -18.92 4.50 -2.18
C ARG A 74 -19.06 5.72 -3.09
N LEU A 75 -18.47 5.71 -4.29
CA LEU A 75 -18.58 6.81 -5.24
C LEU A 75 -20.03 7.10 -5.66
N ILE A 76 -20.82 6.04 -5.83
CA ILE A 76 -22.23 6.10 -6.26
C ILE A 76 -23.18 6.33 -5.06
N SER A 77 -22.68 6.16 -3.83
CA SER A 77 -23.47 6.30 -2.61
C SER A 77 -23.69 7.76 -2.20
N ARG A 78 -24.72 8.02 -1.40
CA ARG A 78 -24.97 9.33 -0.77
C ARG A 78 -24.03 9.52 0.44
N LEU A 79 -22.77 9.84 0.14
CA LEU A 79 -21.75 10.15 1.14
C LEU A 79 -21.51 11.67 1.24
N PRO A 80 -20.97 12.14 2.40
CA PRO A 80 -20.45 13.50 2.53
C PRO A 80 -19.43 13.81 1.43
N ALA A 81 -19.36 15.07 1.01
CA ALA A 81 -18.51 15.50 -0.11
C ALA A 81 -17.03 15.10 0.04
N LEU A 82 -16.46 15.21 1.24
CA LEU A 82 -15.08 14.84 1.51
C LEU A 82 -14.80 13.34 1.29
N GLU A 83 -15.73 12.47 1.69
CA GLU A 83 -15.57 11.02 1.53
C GLU A 83 -15.72 10.61 0.05
N ARG A 84 -16.51 11.36 -0.73
CA ARG A 84 -16.56 11.19 -2.19
C ARG A 84 -15.25 11.61 -2.86
N ILE A 85 -14.65 12.72 -2.43
CA ILE A 85 -13.36 13.18 -2.96
C ILE A 85 -12.27 12.15 -2.67
N LYS A 86 -12.20 11.61 -1.45
CA LYS A 86 -11.27 10.52 -1.11
C LYS A 86 -11.46 9.30 -2.02
N ALA A 87 -12.70 8.83 -2.17
CA ALA A 87 -12.99 7.70 -3.04
C ALA A 87 -12.60 7.97 -4.49
N LEU A 88 -12.84 9.19 -4.99
CA LEU A 88 -12.45 9.60 -6.34
C LEU A 88 -10.93 9.59 -6.51
N VAL A 89 -10.18 10.18 -5.57
CA VAL A 89 -8.71 10.19 -5.59
C VAL A 89 -8.16 8.76 -5.55
N ASP A 90 -8.70 7.89 -4.71
CA ASP A 90 -8.27 6.50 -4.61
C ASP A 90 -8.50 5.74 -5.93
N ILE A 91 -9.65 5.96 -6.58
CA ILE A 91 -9.97 5.35 -7.88
C ILE A 91 -9.07 5.88 -8.98
N LEU A 92 -8.87 7.20 -9.06
CA LEU A 92 -7.98 7.81 -10.04
C LEU A 92 -6.55 7.33 -9.85
N PHE A 93 -6.09 7.23 -8.60
CA PHE A 93 -4.76 6.73 -8.28
C PHE A 93 -4.61 5.27 -8.69
N PHE A 94 -5.59 4.43 -8.39
CA PHE A 94 -5.62 3.03 -8.83
C PHE A 94 -5.53 2.90 -10.37
N VAL A 95 -6.39 3.62 -11.11
CA VAL A 95 -6.39 3.57 -12.57
C VAL A 95 -5.06 4.05 -13.14
N ASN A 96 -4.50 5.14 -12.58
CA ASN A 96 -3.22 5.66 -13.01
C ASN A 96 -2.06 4.68 -12.74
N MET A 97 -2.07 3.97 -11.61
CA MET A 97 -1.06 2.95 -11.32
C MET A 97 -1.13 1.77 -12.30
N VAL A 98 -2.34 1.33 -12.67
CA VAL A 98 -2.51 0.30 -13.71
C VAL A 98 -1.95 0.77 -15.05
N LEU A 99 -2.26 2.01 -15.45
CA LEU A 99 -1.73 2.59 -16.69
C LEU A 99 -0.20 2.74 -16.65
N LEU A 100 0.36 3.17 -15.52
CA LEU A 100 1.80 3.31 -15.32
C LEU A 100 2.52 1.96 -15.49
N ILE A 101 2.04 0.90 -14.83
CA ILE A 101 2.63 -0.44 -14.92
C ILE A 101 2.47 -0.99 -16.34
N ALA A 102 1.27 -0.92 -16.91
CA ALA A 102 1.00 -1.48 -18.24
C ALA A 102 1.84 -0.80 -19.32
N SER A 103 1.94 0.54 -19.29
CA SER A 103 2.80 1.29 -20.20
C SER A 103 4.28 1.01 -19.95
N GLY A 104 4.71 0.87 -18.69
CA GLY A 104 6.09 0.54 -18.32
C GLY A 104 6.54 -0.83 -18.84
N LEU A 105 5.69 -1.85 -18.66
CA LEU A 105 5.91 -3.19 -19.20
C LEU A 105 6.00 -3.18 -20.73
N TRP A 106 5.17 -2.36 -21.38
CA TRP A 106 5.17 -2.26 -22.84
C TRP A 106 6.44 -1.58 -23.40
N ILE A 107 6.99 -0.59 -22.68
CA ILE A 107 8.19 0.14 -23.14
C ILE A 107 9.52 -0.46 -22.68
N SER A 108 9.51 -1.46 -21.79
CA SER A 108 10.74 -2.03 -21.21
C SER A 108 11.63 -2.65 -22.28
N GLU A 109 12.81 -2.08 -22.48
CA GLU A 109 13.74 -2.51 -23.53
C GLU A 109 14.49 -3.77 -23.12
N VAL A 110 14.91 -3.87 -21.86
CA VAL A 110 15.63 -5.03 -21.33
C VAL A 110 14.73 -6.25 -21.30
N ALA A 111 13.48 -6.12 -20.81
CA ALA A 111 12.55 -7.25 -20.77
C ALA A 111 12.14 -7.70 -22.17
N MET A 112 11.83 -6.77 -23.08
CA MET A 112 11.43 -7.10 -24.46
C MET A 112 12.57 -7.78 -25.24
N ARG A 113 13.82 -7.31 -25.07
CA ARG A 113 14.99 -7.96 -25.68
C ARG A 113 15.19 -9.39 -25.17
N GLN A 114 14.91 -9.66 -23.90
CA GLN A 114 15.04 -11.02 -23.35
C GLN A 114 14.02 -12.01 -23.91
N ILE A 115 12.84 -11.54 -24.31
CA ILE A 115 11.81 -12.37 -24.98
C ILE A 115 11.93 -12.35 -26.51
N GLY A 116 13.01 -11.78 -27.06
CA GLY A 116 13.30 -11.78 -28.49
C GLY A 116 12.52 -10.74 -29.32
N ILE A 117 11.88 -9.76 -28.67
CA ILE A 117 11.13 -8.70 -29.34
C ILE A 117 12.01 -7.44 -29.41
N THR A 118 12.41 -7.04 -30.62
CA THR A 118 13.19 -5.82 -30.88
C THR A 118 12.31 -4.73 -31.51
N ALA A 119 11.12 -4.51 -30.96
CA ALA A 119 10.24 -3.43 -31.39
C ALA A 119 10.60 -2.15 -30.63
N GLU A 120 10.84 -1.05 -31.36
CA GLU A 120 11.01 0.28 -30.76
C GLU A 120 9.70 0.71 -30.07
N PRO A 121 9.71 0.98 -28.75
CA PRO A 121 8.52 1.43 -28.06
C PRO A 121 8.00 2.74 -28.67
N GLY A 122 6.78 2.70 -29.22
CA GLY A 122 6.17 3.88 -29.86
C GLY A 122 6.12 5.09 -28.91
N VAL A 123 6.34 6.29 -29.46
CA VAL A 123 6.40 7.57 -28.73
C VAL A 123 5.19 7.78 -27.81
N LEU A 124 4.01 7.29 -28.22
CA LEU A 124 2.78 7.34 -27.43
C LEU A 124 2.93 6.64 -26.07
N TRP A 125 3.49 5.43 -26.04
CA TRP A 125 3.62 4.64 -24.82
C TRP A 125 4.63 5.26 -23.85
N ARG A 126 5.73 5.79 -24.38
CA ARG A 126 6.72 6.52 -23.57
C ARG A 126 6.09 7.77 -22.94
N ARG A 127 5.32 8.54 -23.72
CA ARG A 127 4.60 9.72 -23.21
C ARG A 127 3.54 9.35 -22.18
N LEU A 128 2.76 8.29 -22.41
CA LEU A 128 1.78 7.79 -21.47
C LEU A 128 2.44 7.37 -20.16
N HIS A 129 3.55 6.62 -20.22
CA HIS A 129 4.29 6.19 -19.04
C HIS A 129 4.82 7.38 -18.23
N THR A 130 5.48 8.35 -18.88
CA THR A 130 5.99 9.54 -18.19
C THR A 130 4.86 10.38 -17.59
N LEU A 131 3.77 10.59 -18.33
CA LEU A 131 2.62 11.35 -17.83
C LEU A 131 1.96 10.64 -16.64
N SER A 132 1.79 9.32 -16.72
CA SER A 132 1.27 8.53 -15.62
C SER A 132 2.21 8.52 -14.41
N ALA A 133 3.53 8.55 -14.61
CA ALA A 133 4.50 8.64 -13.51
C ALA A 133 4.38 9.97 -12.77
N ASP A 134 4.26 11.08 -13.51
CA ASP A 134 4.04 12.41 -12.93
C ASP A 134 2.72 12.48 -12.15
N TRP A 135 1.62 12.01 -12.76
CA TRP A 135 0.32 11.95 -12.08
C TRP A 135 0.32 11.02 -10.88
N ALA A 136 1.11 9.93 -10.91
CA ALA A 136 1.20 9.01 -9.78
C ALA A 136 1.78 9.72 -8.55
N LEU A 137 2.79 10.58 -8.71
CA LEU A 137 3.29 11.39 -7.59
C LEU A 137 2.26 12.35 -7.04
N TRP A 138 1.56 13.09 -7.90
CA TRP A 138 0.53 14.04 -7.46
C TRP A 138 -0.62 13.33 -6.73
N LEU A 139 -1.11 12.23 -7.30
CA LEU A 139 -2.20 11.44 -6.72
C LEU A 139 -1.77 10.74 -5.43
N LEU A 140 -0.53 10.24 -5.35
CA LEU A 140 0.03 9.66 -4.14
C LEU A 140 0.11 10.73 -3.03
N GLY A 141 0.63 11.92 -3.34
CA GLY A 141 0.68 13.03 -2.39
C GLY A 141 -0.71 13.43 -1.87
N LEU A 142 -1.69 13.52 -2.77
CA LEU A 142 -3.08 13.83 -2.40
C LEU A 142 -3.72 12.71 -1.56
N HIS A 143 -3.51 11.45 -1.94
CA HIS A 143 -3.97 10.28 -1.20
C HIS A 143 -3.40 10.28 0.23
N LEU A 144 -2.10 10.54 0.39
CA LEU A 144 -1.46 10.63 1.71
C LEU A 144 -2.00 11.82 2.52
N ALA A 145 -2.17 12.99 1.91
CA ALA A 145 -2.68 14.19 2.59
C ALA A 145 -4.12 13.99 3.09
N LEU A 146 -5.01 13.45 2.26
CA LEU A 146 -6.40 13.18 2.63
C LEU A 146 -6.53 12.11 3.73
N ASN A 147 -5.56 11.21 3.81
CA ASN A 147 -5.53 10.11 4.79
C ASN A 147 -4.55 10.36 5.96
N TRP A 148 -3.99 11.56 6.09
CA TRP A 148 -2.92 11.89 7.05
C TRP A 148 -3.24 11.53 8.51
N ARG A 149 -4.48 11.83 8.96
CA ARG A 149 -4.93 11.50 10.32
C ARG A 149 -4.93 9.98 10.57
N TRP A 150 -5.26 9.18 9.56
CA TRP A 150 -5.21 7.73 9.69
C TRP A 150 -3.77 7.23 9.69
N ILE A 151 -2.92 7.75 8.80
CA ILE A 151 -1.50 7.38 8.68
C ILE A 151 -0.75 7.64 9.99
N THR A 152 -0.88 8.85 10.55
CA THR A 152 -0.23 9.21 11.82
C THR A 152 -0.69 8.33 12.99
N ASN A 153 -1.98 7.97 13.05
CA ASN A 153 -2.49 7.04 14.05
C ASN A 153 -1.97 5.61 13.84
N ALA A 154 -1.89 5.15 12.59
CA ALA A 154 -1.32 3.84 12.24
C ALA A 154 0.17 3.78 12.59
N ALA A 155 0.95 4.80 12.22
CA ALA A 155 2.36 4.92 12.56
C ALA A 155 2.58 4.93 14.08
N ARG A 156 1.77 5.69 14.83
CA ARG A 156 1.83 5.69 16.29
C ARG A 156 1.59 4.29 16.88
N ARG A 157 0.64 3.56 16.32
CA ARG A 157 0.24 2.24 16.83
C ARG A 157 1.26 1.14 16.48
N TYR A 158 1.78 1.14 15.26
CA TYR A 158 2.59 0.03 14.74
C TYR A 158 4.08 0.28 14.77
N LEU A 159 4.54 1.53 14.72
CA LEU A 159 5.96 1.88 14.78
C LEU A 159 6.35 2.37 16.18
N TRP A 160 5.59 3.29 16.77
CA TRP A 160 6.00 3.96 18.01
C TRP A 160 5.67 3.20 19.31
N GLN A 161 4.48 2.61 19.45
CA GLN A 161 4.10 1.87 20.66
C GLN A 161 4.95 0.63 20.97
N PRO A 162 5.31 -0.24 19.99
CA PRO A 162 6.15 -1.39 20.30
C PRO A 162 7.60 -0.99 20.63
N LEU A 163 8.09 0.14 20.12
CA LEU A 163 9.42 0.67 20.43
C LEU A 163 9.50 1.34 21.82
N THR A 164 8.39 1.91 22.29
CA THR A 164 8.34 2.69 23.55
C THR A 164 7.78 1.93 24.75
N ARG A 165 7.28 0.71 24.57
CA ARG A 165 6.90 -0.20 25.67
C ARG A 165 7.80 -1.43 25.66
N PRO A 166 9.06 -1.35 26.13
CA PRO A 166 9.80 -2.55 26.44
C PRO A 166 8.99 -3.27 27.52
N PHE A 167 8.68 -4.55 27.28
CA PHE A 167 7.99 -5.49 28.17
C PHE A 167 7.65 -4.89 29.55
N ALA A 168 6.39 -4.48 29.74
CA ALA A 168 5.90 -4.29 31.10
C ALA A 168 6.04 -5.64 31.80
N THR A 169 7.08 -5.78 32.61
CA THR A 169 7.33 -6.94 33.44
C THR A 169 6.02 -7.23 34.14
N ARG A 170 5.42 -8.36 33.80
CA ARG A 170 4.21 -8.83 34.45
C ARG A 170 4.63 -9.14 35.88
N THR A 171 4.51 -8.17 36.78
CA THR A 171 4.75 -8.37 38.20
C THR A 171 3.76 -9.43 38.63
N ILE A 172 4.24 -10.66 38.79
CA ILE A 172 3.48 -11.74 39.39
C ILE A 172 3.31 -11.30 40.84
N GLN A 173 2.15 -10.74 41.18
CA GLN A 173 1.83 -10.54 42.59
C GLN A 173 1.83 -11.92 43.26
N PRO A 174 2.64 -12.14 44.31
CA PRO A 174 2.53 -13.32 45.13
C PRO A 174 1.11 -13.33 45.70
N LYS A 175 0.40 -14.42 45.46
CA LYS A 175 -0.92 -14.66 46.01
C LYS A 175 -0.73 -14.65 47.53
N GLU A 176 -1.21 -13.62 48.23
CA GLU A 176 -1.26 -13.60 49.69
C GLU A 176 -1.89 -14.92 50.13
N SER A 177 -1.07 -15.74 50.79
CA SER A 177 -1.51 -16.94 51.45
C SER A 177 -2.42 -16.51 52.59
N LEU A 178 -3.71 -16.75 52.39
CA LEU A 178 -4.71 -16.78 53.45
C LEU A 178 -4.16 -17.57 54.64
N GLN A 179 -3.89 -16.87 55.73
CA GLN A 179 -3.94 -17.36 57.10
C GLN A 179 -4.72 -16.34 57.93
#